data_AF-A0A2N2EUJ3-F1
#
_entry.id   AF-A0A2N2EUJ3-F1
#
_cell.length_a   1.000
_cell.length_b   1.000
_cell.length_c   1.000
_cell.angle_alpha   90.00
_cell.angle_beta   90.00
_cell.angle_gamma   90.00
#
_symmetry.space_group_name_H-M   'P 1'
#
loop_
_entity.id
_entity.type
_entity.pdbx_description
1 polymer ?
#
loop_
_entity_poly.entity_id
_entity_poly.type
_entity_poly.pdbx_seq_one_letter_code
_entity_poly.pdbx_strand_id
1 'polypeptide(L)'
;MDLKGQKVILDSDLAELYGVQTRDINKAVKNNPDKFPVSYIYELNKDELEYLRCKFSTAKFTKTRVKPKVFTEKGLYMLATILKSQAATQTTIAIIETFSKLRQLTKNIKELSVNKDKETQKSLMQKSGGLITEIFDEGLSVFGSETTIELNFAVMKLKHTIKKGKR
;
A
#
# COMPACT_ATOMS: atom_id res chain seq x y z
N MET A 1 1.27 1.31 -10.08
CA MET A 1 1.68 1.90 -11.38
C MET A 1 2.94 2.71 -11.13
N ASP A 2 3.88 2.77 -12.07
CA ASP A 2 5.06 3.64 -11.93
C ASP A 2 4.90 4.84 -12.85
N LEU A 3 4.92 6.05 -12.27
CA LEU A 3 4.87 7.31 -13.01
C LEU A 3 6.04 8.17 -12.54
N LYS A 4 6.91 8.59 -13.47
CA LYS A 4 8.13 9.38 -13.18
C LYS A 4 9.04 8.76 -12.12
N GLY A 5 9.15 7.42 -12.11
CA GLY A 5 9.96 6.69 -11.14
C GLY A 5 9.37 6.59 -9.72
N GLN A 6 8.10 7.00 -9.54
CA GLN A 6 7.38 6.83 -8.28
C GLN A 6 6.23 5.84 -8.43
N LYS A 7 6.05 5.00 -7.41
CA LYS A 7 4.86 4.18 -7.26
C LYS A 7 3.67 5.10 -6.99
N VAL A 8 2.70 5.05 -7.89
CA VAL A 8 1.44 5.80 -7.81
C VAL A 8 0.24 4.88 -7.86
N ILE A 9 -0.86 5.34 -7.27
CA ILE A 9 -2.16 4.67 -7.17
C ILE A 9 -3.23 5.57 -7.79
N LEU A 10 -4.12 5.01 -8.60
CA LEU A 10 -5.24 5.75 -9.19
C LEU A 10 -6.29 6.10 -8.12
N ASP A 11 -6.98 7.23 -8.34
CA ASP A 11 -8.10 7.66 -7.51
C ASP A 11 -9.23 6.62 -7.43
N SER A 12 -9.45 5.84 -8.50
CA SER A 12 -10.36 4.70 -8.53
C SER A 12 -9.97 3.57 -7.60
N ASP A 13 -8.69 3.21 -7.59
CA ASP A 13 -8.18 2.08 -6.80
C ASP A 13 -8.14 2.47 -5.32
N LEU A 14 -7.82 3.73 -5.03
CA LEU A 14 -7.94 4.30 -3.68
C LEU A 14 -9.38 4.32 -3.18
N ALA A 15 -10.32 4.69 -4.04
CA ALA A 15 -11.73 4.72 -3.70
C ALA A 15 -12.22 3.31 -3.30
N GLU A 16 -11.83 2.29 -4.06
CA GLU A 16 -12.10 0.88 -3.75
C GLU A 16 -11.47 0.46 -2.41
N LEU A 17 -10.18 0.78 -2.19
CA LEU A 17 -9.45 0.46 -0.97
C LEU A 17 -10.08 1.07 0.30
N TYR A 18 -10.57 2.31 0.21
CA TYR A 18 -11.19 3.01 1.32
C TYR A 18 -12.72 2.78 1.42
N GLY A 19 -13.30 2.02 0.49
CA GLY A 19 -14.75 1.78 0.44
C GLY A 19 -15.56 3.08 0.23
N VAL A 20 -15.02 4.02 -0.55
CA VAL A 20 -15.67 5.31 -0.87
C VAL A 20 -15.80 5.48 -2.38
N GLN A 21 -16.49 6.51 -2.85
CA GLN A 21 -16.55 6.81 -4.28
C GLN A 21 -15.36 7.67 -4.70
N THR A 22 -14.90 7.52 -5.95
CA THR A 22 -13.81 8.34 -6.52
C THR A 22 -14.11 9.84 -6.46
N ARG A 23 -15.39 10.23 -6.56
CA ARG A 23 -15.82 11.62 -6.38
C ARG A 23 -15.51 12.15 -4.97
N ASP A 24 -15.59 11.32 -3.95
CA ASP A 24 -15.40 11.70 -2.55
C ASP A 24 -13.91 11.89 -2.26
N ILE A 25 -13.04 11.04 -2.82
CA ILE A 25 -11.59 11.23 -2.84
C ILE A 25 -11.26 12.59 -3.48
N ASN A 26 -11.77 12.84 -4.69
CA ASN A 26 -11.50 14.09 -5.41
C ASN A 26 -12.05 15.33 -4.69
N LYS A 27 -13.21 15.21 -4.02
CA LYS A 27 -13.80 16.26 -3.19
C LYS A 27 -12.95 16.53 -1.94
N ALA A 28 -12.45 15.48 -1.28
CA ALA A 28 -11.57 15.60 -0.11
C ALA A 28 -10.29 16.39 -0.47
N VAL A 29 -9.68 16.10 -1.61
CA VAL A 29 -8.52 16.86 -2.11
C VAL A 29 -8.89 18.32 -2.39
N LYS A 30 -9.96 18.54 -3.14
CA LYS A 30 -10.39 19.89 -3.53
C LYS A 30 -10.70 20.77 -2.31
N ASN A 31 -11.24 20.19 -1.25
CA ASN A 31 -11.63 20.92 -0.04
C ASN A 31 -10.46 21.16 0.94
N ASN A 32 -9.31 20.52 0.75
CA ASN A 32 -8.15 20.62 1.64
C ASN A 32 -6.84 20.85 0.85
N PRO A 33 -6.75 21.90 0.03
CA PRO A 33 -5.60 22.12 -0.86
C PRO A 33 -4.28 22.32 -0.09
N ASP A 34 -4.34 22.88 1.11
CA ASP A 34 -3.22 23.07 2.03
C ASP A 34 -2.57 21.76 2.47
N LYS A 35 -3.36 20.67 2.51
CA LYS A 35 -2.88 19.34 2.88
C LYS A 35 -2.19 18.59 1.74
N PHE A 36 -2.37 19.01 0.49
CA PHE A 36 -1.85 18.30 -0.69
C PHE A 36 -0.83 19.14 -1.47
N PRO A 37 0.45 19.15 -1.06
CA PRO A 37 1.53 19.71 -1.85
C PRO A 37 1.62 19.08 -3.25
N VAL A 38 2.25 19.77 -4.19
CA VAL A 38 2.37 19.36 -5.61
C VAL A 38 2.97 17.95 -5.80
N SER A 39 3.73 17.43 -4.83
CA SER A 39 4.31 16.08 -4.88
C SER A 39 3.40 14.95 -4.38
N TYR A 40 2.18 15.26 -3.93
CA TYR A 40 1.26 14.27 -3.35
C TYR A 40 0.30 13.71 -4.40
N ILE A 41 -0.05 14.52 -5.39
CA ILE A 41 -1.08 14.21 -6.38
C ILE A 41 -0.59 14.70 -7.74
N TYR A 42 -0.76 13.86 -8.75
CA TYR A 42 -0.53 14.23 -10.14
C TYR A 42 -1.81 14.02 -10.94
N GLU A 43 -2.08 14.93 -11.86
CA GLU A 43 -3.11 14.72 -12.88
C GLU A 43 -2.45 14.09 -14.10
N LEU A 44 -3.08 13.06 -14.65
CA LEU A 44 -2.58 12.41 -15.85
C LEU A 44 -2.78 13.31 -17.07
N ASN A 45 -1.73 13.44 -17.87
CA ASN A 45 -1.82 14.06 -19.18
C ASN A 45 -2.53 13.14 -20.18
N LYS A 46 -2.93 13.68 -21.34
CA LYS A 46 -3.65 12.91 -22.37
C LYS A 46 -2.88 11.67 -22.78
N ASP A 47 -1.58 11.82 -23.01
CA ASP A 47 -0.69 10.74 -23.46
C ASP A 47 -0.52 9.67 -22.36
N GLU A 48 -0.37 10.08 -21.09
CA GLU A 48 -0.28 9.16 -19.94
C GLU A 48 -1.60 8.40 -19.72
N LEU A 49 -2.73 9.07 -19.95
CA LEU A 49 -4.06 8.46 -19.87
C LEU A 49 -4.29 7.46 -21.01
N GLU A 50 -3.81 7.75 -22.21
CA GLU A 50 -3.91 6.86 -23.37
C GLU A 50 -3.03 5.63 -23.18
N TYR A 51 -1.80 5.79 -22.68
CA TYR A 51 -0.95 4.68 -22.27
C TYR A 51 -1.65 3.78 -21.23
N LEU A 52 -2.32 4.38 -20.25
CA LEU A 52 -3.10 3.65 -19.25
C LEU A 52 -4.29 2.91 -19.84
N ARG A 53 -5.01 3.50 -20.81
CA ARG A 53 -6.12 2.85 -21.52
C ARG A 53 -5.70 1.67 -22.38
N CYS A 54 -4.47 1.70 -22.89
CA CYS A 54 -3.90 0.58 -23.64
C CYS A 54 -3.44 -0.54 -22.71
N LYS A 55 -2.90 -0.19 -21.53
CA LYS A 55 -2.33 -1.16 -20.58
C LYS A 55 -3.34 -1.77 -19.62
N PHE A 56 -4.39 -1.03 -19.28
CA PHE A 56 -5.48 -1.44 -18.42
C PHE A 56 -6.80 -1.42 -19.19
N SER A 57 -7.81 -2.14 -18.70
CA SER A 57 -9.08 -2.26 -19.40
C SER A 57 -9.66 -0.89 -19.79
N THR A 58 -9.88 -0.70 -21.08
CA THR A 58 -10.45 0.51 -21.69
C THR A 58 -11.81 0.87 -21.06
N ALA A 59 -12.53 -0.14 -20.55
CA ALA A 59 -13.81 -0.01 -19.86
C ALA A 59 -13.75 0.81 -18.55
N LYS A 60 -12.63 0.77 -17.81
CA LYS A 60 -12.48 1.53 -16.55
C LYS A 60 -12.34 3.04 -16.79
N PHE A 61 -11.91 3.44 -17.99
CA PHE A 61 -11.59 4.83 -18.34
C PHE A 61 -12.53 5.46 -19.38
N THR A 62 -13.44 4.67 -19.97
CA THR A 62 -14.37 5.14 -21.03
C THR A 62 -15.57 5.90 -20.49
N LYS A 63 -15.89 5.80 -19.19
CA LYS A 63 -17.04 6.46 -18.56
C LYS A 63 -16.68 7.68 -17.69
N THR A 64 -15.42 8.07 -17.62
CA THR A 64 -14.96 9.12 -16.70
C THR A 64 -14.91 10.48 -17.40
N ARG A 65 -15.82 11.39 -17.04
CA ARG A 65 -15.87 12.77 -17.58
C ARG A 65 -14.74 13.66 -17.03
N VAL A 66 -14.09 13.23 -15.95
CA VAL A 66 -13.04 13.94 -15.22
C VAL A 66 -11.72 13.22 -15.44
N LYS A 67 -10.63 13.98 -15.60
CA LYS A 67 -9.28 13.41 -15.69
C LYS A 67 -8.97 12.63 -14.41
N PRO A 68 -8.57 11.35 -14.49
CA PRO A 68 -8.20 10.59 -13.31
C PRO A 68 -7.00 11.22 -12.63
N LYS A 69 -7.01 11.23 -11.30
CA LYS A 69 -5.87 11.66 -10.49
C LYS A 69 -5.09 10.43 -10.04
N VAL A 70 -3.78 10.60 -9.94
CA VAL A 70 -2.90 9.60 -9.33
C VAL A 70 -2.29 10.18 -8.07
N PHE A 71 -2.16 9.32 -7.06
CA PHE A 71 -1.69 9.66 -5.74
C PHE A 71 -0.39 8.94 -5.46
N THR A 72 0.54 9.65 -4.84
CA THR A 72 1.72 9.01 -4.26
C THR A 72 1.36 8.35 -2.94
N GLU A 73 2.29 7.58 -2.39
CA GLU A 73 2.18 7.03 -1.03
C GLU A 73 1.93 8.13 0.02
N LYS A 74 2.58 9.28 -0.13
CA LYS A 74 2.35 10.43 0.75
C LYS A 74 0.94 11.03 0.55
N GLY A 75 0.49 11.09 -0.71
CA GLY A 75 -0.90 11.43 -1.08
C GLY A 75 -1.93 10.54 -0.38
N LEU A 76 -1.69 9.23 -0.39
CA LEU A 76 -2.49 8.23 0.30
C LEU A 76 -2.55 8.49 1.81
N TYR A 77 -1.41 8.74 2.46
CA TYR A 77 -1.38 9.03 3.91
C TYR A 77 -2.14 10.30 4.26
N MET A 78 -2.03 11.33 3.43
CA MET A 78 -2.77 12.55 3.68
C MET A 78 -4.29 12.33 3.56
N LEU A 79 -4.73 11.59 2.53
CA LEU A 79 -6.14 11.21 2.38
C LEU A 79 -6.68 10.44 3.59
N ALA A 80 -5.87 9.55 4.18
CA ALA A 80 -6.23 8.77 5.36
C ALA A 80 -6.64 9.65 6.55
N THR A 81 -6.10 10.88 6.65
CA THR A 81 -6.43 11.84 7.72
C THR A 81 -7.73 12.61 7.47
N ILE A 82 -8.28 12.54 6.26
CA ILE A 82 -9.45 13.32 5.84
C ILE A 82 -10.69 12.44 5.71
N LEU A 83 -10.53 11.21 5.23
CA LEU A 83 -11.63 10.26 5.07
C LEU A 83 -12.10 9.75 6.43
N LYS A 84 -13.41 9.85 6.68
CA LYS A 84 -14.04 9.50 7.97
C LYS A 84 -15.04 8.34 7.88
N SER A 85 -15.13 7.66 6.73
CA SER A 85 -16.03 6.51 6.60
C SER A 85 -15.51 5.35 7.45
N GLN A 86 -16.40 4.48 7.96
CA GLN A 86 -16.00 3.34 8.79
C GLN A 86 -14.99 2.45 8.07
N ALA A 87 -15.23 2.16 6.78
CA ALA A 87 -14.29 1.43 5.93
C ALA A 87 -12.94 2.15 5.86
N ALA A 88 -12.95 3.48 5.64
CA ALA A 88 -11.70 4.22 5.53
C ALA A 88 -10.90 4.26 6.84
N THR A 89 -11.57 4.40 7.98
CA THR A 89 -10.92 4.34 9.29
C THR A 89 -10.27 2.98 9.53
N GLN A 90 -10.96 1.88 9.22
CA GLN A 90 -10.38 0.54 9.38
C GLN A 90 -9.17 0.33 8.48
N THR A 91 -9.27 0.75 7.22
CA THR A 91 -8.13 0.73 6.28
C THR A 91 -6.95 1.54 6.81
N THR A 92 -7.19 2.75 7.32
CA THR A 92 -6.14 3.59 7.91
C THR A 92 -5.47 2.92 9.11
N ILE A 93 -6.25 2.32 10.01
CA ILE A 93 -5.71 1.58 11.17
C ILE A 93 -4.85 0.40 10.69
N ALA A 94 -5.34 -0.40 9.74
CA ALA A 94 -4.60 -1.53 9.20
C ALA A 94 -3.26 -1.11 8.57
N ILE A 95 -3.25 0.00 7.82
CA ILE A 95 -2.02 0.58 7.26
C ILE A 95 -1.05 0.96 8.39
N ILE A 96 -1.52 1.69 9.42
CA ILE A 96 -0.69 2.14 10.55
C ILE A 96 -0.09 0.94 11.31
N GLU A 97 -0.90 -0.07 11.62
CA GLU A 97 -0.44 -1.28 12.30
C GLU A 97 0.63 -2.02 11.48
N THR A 98 0.40 -2.18 10.18
CA THR A 98 1.35 -2.81 9.27
C THR A 98 2.69 -2.06 9.25
N PHE A 99 2.67 -0.72 9.18
CA PHE A 99 3.89 0.10 9.22
C PHE A 99 4.61 0.02 10.56
N SER A 100 3.87 -0.02 11.67
CA SER A 100 4.44 -0.21 13.01
C SER A 100 5.18 -1.54 13.12
N LYS A 101 4.55 -2.64 12.69
CA LYS A 101 5.14 -3.99 12.64
C LYS A 101 6.38 -4.03 11.74
N LEU A 102 6.34 -3.40 10.57
CA LEU A 102 7.49 -3.34 9.65
C LEU A 102 8.68 -2.56 10.27
N ARG A 103 8.40 -1.48 10.99
CA ARG A 103 9.44 -0.71 11.69
C ARG A 103 10.08 -1.52 12.82
N GLN A 104 9.27 -2.28 13.57
CA GLN A 104 9.78 -3.22 14.59
C GLN A 104 10.64 -4.31 13.96
N LEU A 105 10.20 -4.91 12.85
CA LEU A 105 10.99 -5.91 12.13
C LEU A 105 12.35 -5.36 11.70
N THR A 106 12.36 -4.14 11.12
CA THR A 106 13.60 -3.47 10.70
C THR A 106 14.54 -3.23 11.88
N LYS A 107 13.99 -2.85 13.04
CA LYS A 107 14.77 -2.68 14.28
C LYS A 107 15.38 -4.01 14.74
N ASN A 108 14.60 -5.08 14.76
CA ASN A 108 15.06 -6.41 15.15
C ASN A 108 16.18 -6.91 14.23
N ILE A 109 16.08 -6.68 12.92
CA ILE A 109 17.11 -7.05 11.93
C ILE A 109 18.42 -6.27 12.18
N LYS A 110 18.33 -4.97 12.49
CA LYS A 110 19.51 -4.18 12.86
C LYS A 110 20.16 -4.69 14.13
N GLU A 111 19.37 -5.00 15.16
CA GLU A 111 19.88 -5.54 16.42
C GLU A 111 20.53 -6.92 16.23
N LEU A 112 19.97 -7.77 15.37
CA LEU A 112 20.56 -9.07 14.97
C LEU A 112 21.96 -8.92 14.34
N SER A 113 22.18 -7.86 13.58
CA SER A 113 23.46 -7.62 12.90
C SER A 113 24.56 -7.12 13.83
N VAL A 114 24.20 -6.55 14.99
CA VAL A 114 25.13 -5.94 15.95
C VAL A 114 25.39 -6.86 17.15
N ASN A 115 24.38 -7.61 17.59
CA ASN A 115 24.47 -8.41 18.80
C ASN A 115 25.16 -9.76 18.53
N LYS A 116 26.19 -10.09 19.33
CA LYS A 116 26.97 -11.34 19.19
C LYS A 116 26.47 -12.48 20.08
N ASP A 117 25.53 -12.18 20.98
CA ASP A 117 24.97 -13.19 21.87
C ASP A 117 23.94 -14.09 21.16
N LYS A 118 24.14 -15.41 21.25
CA LYS A 118 23.33 -16.40 20.51
C LYS A 118 21.90 -16.50 21.04
N GLU A 119 21.67 -16.31 22.34
CA GLU A 119 20.32 -16.37 22.91
C GLU A 119 19.48 -15.17 22.46
N THR A 120 20.09 -13.99 22.48
CA THR A 120 19.46 -12.74 22.03
C THR A 120 19.15 -12.80 20.54
N GLN A 121 20.07 -13.32 19.72
CA GLN A 121 19.81 -13.56 18.29
C GLN A 121 18.64 -14.51 18.07
N LYS A 122 18.58 -15.65 18.78
CA LYS A 122 17.49 -16.62 18.65
C LYS A 122 16.12 -16.01 18.98
N SER A 123 16.04 -15.22 20.06
CA SER A 123 14.83 -14.51 20.45
C SER A 123 14.38 -13.48 19.41
N LEU A 124 15.32 -12.68 18.90
CA LEU A 124 15.04 -11.68 17.86
C LEU A 124 14.60 -12.35 16.54
N MET A 125 15.17 -13.49 16.17
CA MET A 125 14.74 -14.27 15.00
C MET A 125 13.31 -14.78 15.15
N GLN A 126 12.95 -15.32 16.32
CA GLN A 126 11.57 -15.78 16.58
C GLN A 126 10.57 -14.62 16.52
N LYS A 127 10.86 -13.49 17.17
CA LYS A 127 10.01 -12.28 17.10
C LYS A 127 9.88 -11.75 15.68
N SER A 128 10.98 -11.75 14.92
CA SER A 128 10.98 -11.33 13.52
C SER A 128 10.15 -12.26 12.63
N GLY A 129 10.22 -13.57 12.84
CA GLY A 129 9.40 -14.56 12.14
C GLY A 129 7.89 -14.38 12.41
N GLY A 130 7.53 -14.09 13.67
CA GLY A 130 6.14 -13.76 14.03
C GLY A 130 5.63 -12.50 13.33
N LEU A 131 6.39 -11.40 13.40
CA LEU A 131 6.04 -10.14 12.73
C LEU A 131 5.87 -10.31 11.21
N ILE A 132 6.75 -11.09 10.59
CA ILE A 132 6.68 -11.41 9.16
C ILE A 132 5.37 -12.13 8.83
N THR A 133 5.01 -13.13 9.64
CA THR A 133 3.78 -13.91 9.45
C THR A 133 2.55 -13.00 9.55
N GLU A 134 2.48 -12.17 10.59
CA GLU A 134 1.37 -11.23 10.79
C GLU A 134 1.25 -10.20 9.65
N ILE A 135 2.37 -9.60 9.22
CA ILE A 135 2.37 -8.62 8.12
C ILE A 135 1.82 -9.25 6.83
N PHE A 136 2.18 -10.50 6.55
CA PHE A 136 1.76 -11.16 5.32
C PHE A 136 0.35 -11.76 5.40
N ASP A 137 -0.04 -12.37 6.52
CA ASP A 137 -1.39 -12.94 6.69
C ASP A 137 -2.46 -11.83 6.75
N GLU A 138 -2.20 -10.74 7.45
CA GLU A 138 -3.16 -9.63 7.58
C GLU A 138 -3.12 -8.70 6.36
N GLY A 139 -1.92 -8.35 5.86
CA GLY A 139 -1.74 -7.32 4.83
C GLY A 139 -2.02 -7.76 3.39
N LEU A 140 -1.81 -9.03 3.03
CA LEU A 140 -2.04 -9.53 1.66
C LEU A 140 -3.47 -10.03 1.43
N SER A 141 -4.26 -10.29 2.48
CA SER A 141 -5.65 -10.72 2.36
C SER A 141 -6.55 -9.69 1.64
N VAL A 142 -6.13 -8.41 1.61
CA VAL A 142 -6.84 -7.29 0.98
C VAL A 142 -6.52 -7.15 -0.53
N PHE A 143 -5.38 -7.66 -0.99
CA PHE A 143 -4.97 -7.58 -2.39
C PHE A 143 -5.16 -8.94 -3.06
N GLY A 144 -6.21 -9.06 -3.89
CA GLY A 144 -6.66 -10.31 -4.51
C GLY A 144 -5.71 -10.99 -5.52
N SER A 145 -4.40 -10.89 -5.36
CA SER A 145 -3.38 -11.47 -6.24
C SER A 145 -2.50 -12.48 -5.50
N GLU A 146 -2.35 -13.69 -6.07
CA GLU A 146 -1.35 -14.67 -5.63
C GLU A 146 0.03 -14.03 -5.69
N THR A 147 0.62 -13.74 -4.54
CA THR A 147 1.92 -13.06 -4.44
C THR A 147 2.88 -13.97 -3.70
N THR A 148 3.92 -14.43 -4.40
CA THR A 148 5.04 -15.15 -3.78
C THR A 148 6.13 -14.14 -3.49
N ILE A 149 6.46 -13.94 -2.21
CA ILE A 149 7.53 -13.03 -1.79
C ILE A 149 8.70 -13.87 -1.31
N GLU A 150 9.79 -13.87 -2.08
CA GLU A 150 11.06 -14.47 -1.67
C GLU A 150 11.96 -13.38 -1.07
N LEU A 151 12.20 -13.48 0.24
CA LEU A 151 13.18 -12.65 0.94
C LEU A 151 14.40 -13.50 1.27
N ASN A 152 15.51 -13.25 0.58
CA ASN A 152 16.82 -13.79 0.94
C ASN A 152 17.47 -12.88 1.99
N PHE A 153 17.18 -13.14 3.27
CA PHE A 153 18.10 -12.72 4.32
C PHE A 153 19.18 -13.79 4.44
N ALA A 154 20.45 -13.41 4.64
CA ALA A 154 21.59 -14.32 4.70
C ALA A 154 21.47 -15.48 5.73
N VAL A 155 20.38 -15.56 6.50
CA VAL A 155 20.09 -16.56 7.53
C VAL A 155 18.63 -17.09 7.50
N MET A 156 17.77 -16.70 6.55
CA MET A 156 16.37 -17.16 6.55
C MET A 156 15.73 -17.19 5.15
N LYS A 157 15.17 -18.36 4.77
CA LYS A 157 14.28 -18.54 3.61
C LYS A 157 12.84 -18.63 4.10
N LEU A 158 11.99 -17.69 3.70
CA LEU A 158 10.56 -17.73 3.98
C LEU A 158 9.79 -17.96 2.68
N LYS A 159 8.97 -19.01 2.63
CA LYS A 159 8.09 -19.32 1.50
C LYS A 159 6.65 -19.26 1.99
N HIS A 160 5.92 -18.22 1.58
CA HIS A 160 4.50 -18.08 1.87
C HIS A 160 3.70 -18.28 0.57
N THR A 161 2.61 -19.04 0.62
CA THR A 161 1.79 -19.37 -0.55
C THR A 161 0.32 -19.19 -0.18
N ILE A 162 -0.28 -18.10 -0.64
CA ILE A 162 -1.71 -17.82 -0.48
C ILE A 162 -2.47 -18.54 -1.59
N LYS A 163 -3.32 -19.52 -1.25
CA LYS A 163 -4.24 -20.18 -2.19
C LYS A 163 -5.66 -19.70 -1.93
N LYS A 164 -6.34 -19.17 -2.95
CA LYS A 164 -7.74 -18.76 -2.83
C LYS A 164 -8.67 -19.96 -3.00
N GLY A 165 -9.57 -20.18 -2.03
CA GLY A 165 -10.74 -21.04 -2.20
C GLY A 165 -11.74 -20.35 -3.14
N LYS A 166 -12.15 -21.05 -4.21
CA LYS A 166 -13.19 -20.57 -5.13
C LYS A 166 -14.51 -20.39 -4.38
N ARG A 167 -15.05 -19.18 -4.38
CA ARG A 167 -16.48 -18.89 -4.23
C ARG A 167 -16.87 -17.84 -5.25
#